data_AF-A0A5B2V8M3-F1
#
_entry.id   AF-A0A5B2V8M3-F1
#
_cell.length_a   1.000
_cell.length_b   1.000
_cell.length_c   1.000
_cell.angle_alpha   90.00
_cell.angle_beta   90.00
_cell.angle_gamma   90.00
#
_symmetry.space_group_name_H-M   'P 1'
#
loop_
_entity.id
_entity.type
_entity.pdbx_description
1 polymer ?
#
loop_
_entity_poly.entity_id
_entity_poly.type
_entity_poly.pdbx_seq_one_letter_code
_entity_poly.pdbx_strand_id
1 'polypeptide(L)'
;MAKANPFDPELVRELATLLADTDLTEIEVEKGDLRIRVARSLAAQVTMPMPQAYAAPAPVAAPAAPVSAAPAAPVSAKEHPGAVPSPMVGTAYRRPSPDAKPFVEIGARVEAGEKVLLIEAMKTFNEIVAPRAGIVTAVLVEDGQPVEYGEPLMIIE
;
A
#
# COMPACT_ATOMS: atom_id res chain seq x y z
N MET A 1 -22.90 -18.50 -38.39
CA MET A 1 -22.32 -18.96 -37.11
C MET A 1 -21.71 -17.75 -36.44
N ALA A 2 -22.38 -17.23 -35.42
CA ALA A 2 -21.98 -16.00 -34.72
C ALA A 2 -20.68 -16.24 -33.95
N LYS A 3 -19.73 -15.32 -34.08
CA LYS A 3 -18.48 -15.31 -33.33
C LYS A 3 -18.81 -15.32 -31.83
N ALA A 4 -18.38 -16.35 -31.12
CA ALA A 4 -18.43 -16.36 -29.66
C ALA A 4 -17.57 -15.20 -29.16
N ASN A 5 -18.23 -14.12 -28.79
CA ASN A 5 -17.57 -13.00 -28.16
C ASN A 5 -17.15 -13.50 -26.76
N PRO A 6 -15.86 -13.44 -26.37
CA PRO A 6 -15.39 -13.91 -25.05
C PRO A 6 -15.94 -13.05 -23.90
N PHE A 7 -16.69 -12.01 -24.24
CA PHE A 7 -17.27 -11.05 -23.33
C PHE A 7 -18.79 -11.08 -23.52
N ASP A 8 -19.50 -11.55 -22.49
CA ASP A 8 -20.96 -11.59 -22.47
C ASP A 8 -21.49 -10.27 -21.85
N PRO A 9 -22.03 -9.35 -22.66
CA PRO A 9 -22.53 -8.07 -22.17
C PRO A 9 -23.79 -8.22 -21.31
N GLU A 10 -24.52 -9.33 -21.39
CA GLU A 10 -25.70 -9.58 -20.56
C GLU A 10 -25.28 -9.93 -19.13
N LEU A 11 -24.25 -10.77 -18.98
CA LEU A 11 -23.67 -11.12 -17.69
C LEU A 11 -23.12 -9.90 -16.93
N VAL A 12 -22.42 -8.99 -17.63
CA VAL A 12 -21.90 -7.77 -16.99
C VAL A 12 -23.02 -6.85 -16.50
N ARG A 13 -24.14 -6.78 -17.24
CA ARG A 13 -25.32 -6.02 -16.81
C ARG A 13 -25.97 -6.65 -15.59
N GLU A 14 -26.11 -7.97 -15.56
CA GLU A 14 -26.67 -8.69 -14.42
C GLU A 14 -25.81 -8.48 -13.15
N LEU A 15 -24.48 -8.58 -13.28
CA LEU A 15 -23.55 -8.31 -12.17
C LEU A 15 -23.63 -6.86 -11.68
N ALA A 16 -23.80 -5.89 -12.58
CA ALA A 16 -23.97 -4.49 -12.20
C ALA A 16 -25.31 -4.23 -11.48
N THR A 17 -26.39 -4.89 -11.91
CA THR A 17 -27.70 -4.84 -11.22
C THR A 17 -27.63 -5.48 -9.85
N LEU A 18 -27.02 -6.66 -9.73
CA LEU A 18 -26.80 -7.31 -8.44
C LEU A 18 -25.97 -6.44 -7.50
N LEU A 19 -24.91 -5.81 -7.99
CA LEU A 19 -24.08 -4.90 -7.19
C LEU A 19 -24.86 -3.68 -6.69
N ALA A 20 -25.82 -3.18 -7.49
CA ALA A 20 -26.70 -2.09 -7.10
C ALA A 20 -27.77 -2.52 -6.07
N ASP A 21 -28.34 -3.73 -6.21
CA ASP A 21 -29.41 -4.24 -5.33
C ASP A 21 -28.89 -4.78 -3.99
N THR A 22 -27.62 -5.20 -3.93
CA THR A 22 -27.03 -5.87 -2.76
C THR A 22 -26.18 -4.94 -1.88
N ASP A 23 -26.13 -3.64 -2.20
CA ASP A 23 -25.24 -2.65 -1.56
C ASP A 23 -23.74 -3.06 -1.51
N LEU A 24 -23.34 -3.99 -2.37
CA LEU A 24 -21.95 -4.43 -2.47
C LEU A 24 -21.10 -3.36 -3.17
N THR A 25 -19.85 -3.25 -2.78
CA THR A 25 -18.90 -2.31 -3.43
C THR A 25 -18.24 -2.95 -4.66
N GLU A 26 -18.15 -4.27 -4.69
CA GLU A 26 -17.49 -5.03 -5.75
C GLU A 26 -18.05 -6.47 -5.86
N ILE A 27 -18.11 -6.98 -7.09
CA ILE A 27 -18.41 -8.38 -7.41
C ILE A 27 -17.38 -8.89 -8.44
N GLU A 28 -16.75 -10.02 -8.15
CA GLU A 28 -15.80 -10.70 -9.03
C GLU A 28 -16.27 -12.12 -9.35
N VAL A 29 -16.19 -12.52 -10.62
CA VAL A 29 -16.57 -13.85 -11.11
C VAL A 29 -15.47 -14.42 -12.00
N GLU A 30 -15.04 -15.64 -11.70
CA GLU A 30 -14.06 -16.41 -12.48
C GLU A 30 -14.71 -17.68 -13.06
N LYS A 31 -14.52 -17.91 -14.36
CA LYS A 31 -14.98 -19.12 -15.05
C LYS A 31 -13.95 -19.57 -16.08
N GLY A 32 -13.11 -20.54 -15.69
CA GLY A 32 -11.99 -20.98 -16.52
C GLY A 32 -11.00 -19.83 -16.73
N ASP A 33 -10.73 -19.46 -17.97
CA ASP A 33 -9.78 -18.39 -18.31
C ASP A 33 -10.41 -16.97 -18.28
N LEU A 34 -11.71 -16.85 -17.94
CA LEU A 34 -12.45 -15.59 -17.93
C LEU A 34 -12.62 -15.07 -16.50
N ARG A 35 -12.07 -13.87 -16.23
CA ARG A 35 -12.24 -13.13 -14.98
C ARG A 35 -12.95 -11.81 -15.25
N ILE A 36 -14.09 -11.58 -14.60
CA ILE A 36 -14.89 -10.36 -14.72
C ILE A 36 -14.98 -9.71 -13.33
N ARG A 37 -14.56 -8.46 -13.23
CA ARG A 37 -14.60 -7.64 -12.01
C ARG A 37 -15.50 -6.43 -12.25
N VAL A 38 -16.54 -6.27 -11.44
CA VAL A 38 -17.45 -5.13 -11.47
C VAL A 38 -17.36 -4.41 -10.13
N ALA A 39 -16.94 -3.15 -10.13
CA ALA A 39 -16.79 -2.34 -8.93
C ALA A 39 -17.54 -1.02 -9.08
N ARG A 40 -18.20 -0.55 -8.02
CA ARG A 40 -18.75 0.81 -7.98
C ARG A 40 -17.72 1.77 -7.42
N SER A 41 -17.47 2.86 -8.14
CA SER A 41 -16.67 3.97 -7.61
C SER A 41 -17.54 4.77 -6.64
N LEU A 42 -17.35 4.55 -5.34
CA LEU A 42 -17.87 5.43 -4.31
C LEU A 42 -16.95 6.64 -4.22
N ALA A 43 -17.21 7.64 -5.05
CA ALA A 43 -16.63 8.97 -4.85
C ALA A 43 -17.24 9.56 -3.57
N ALA A 44 -16.66 9.22 -2.42
CA ALA A 44 -16.88 9.96 -1.19
C ALA A 44 -16.30 11.35 -1.40
N GLN A 45 -17.15 12.27 -1.86
CA GLN A 45 -16.85 13.69 -1.78
C GLN A 45 -16.83 14.04 -0.29
N VAL A 46 -15.64 13.99 0.30
CA VAL A 46 -15.39 14.52 1.63
C VAL A 46 -15.53 16.04 1.53
N THR A 47 -16.76 16.51 1.69
CA THR A 47 -17.06 17.92 1.92
C THR A 47 -16.56 18.27 3.31
N MET A 48 -15.28 18.68 3.39
CA MET A 48 -14.74 19.30 4.59
C MET A 48 -15.53 20.59 4.86
N PRO A 49 -16.22 20.74 6.00
CA PRO A 49 -16.86 22.00 6.34
C PRO A 49 -15.77 23.07 6.53
N MET A 50 -15.75 24.06 5.64
CA MET A 50 -15.02 25.30 5.87
C MET A 50 -15.58 25.96 7.13
N PRO A 51 -14.76 26.24 8.17
CA PRO A 51 -15.24 27.01 9.31
C PRO A 51 -15.63 28.41 8.85
N GLN A 52 -16.90 28.77 9.08
CA GLN A 52 -17.40 30.11 8.83
C GLN A 52 -16.63 31.10 9.71
N ALA A 53 -15.97 32.05 9.05
CA ALA A 53 -15.33 33.19 9.69
C ALA A 53 -16.41 34.07 10.34
N TYR A 54 -16.53 33.98 11.66
CA TYR A 54 -17.17 35.02 12.44
C TYR A 54 -16.23 36.22 12.48
N ALA A 55 -16.63 37.31 11.81
CA ALA A 55 -16.01 38.60 11.98
C ALA A 55 -16.29 39.11 13.40
N ALA A 56 -15.27 39.13 14.25
CA ALA A 56 -15.26 39.82 15.53
C ALA A 56 -14.08 40.82 15.53
N PRO A 57 -14.23 41.99 16.18
CA PRO A 57 -13.47 43.19 15.87
C PRO A 57 -12.01 43.09 16.32
N ALA A 58 -11.13 43.74 15.54
CA ALA A 58 -9.71 43.83 15.79
C ALA A 58 -9.40 44.43 17.18
N PRO A 59 -8.36 43.90 17.86
CA PRO A 59 -7.36 44.82 18.37
C PRO A 59 -5.90 44.29 18.35
N VAL A 60 -5.00 45.25 18.10
CA VAL A 60 -3.59 45.44 18.52
C VAL A 60 -2.52 44.36 18.28
N ALA A 61 -1.44 44.80 17.62
CA ALA A 61 -0.20 44.08 17.38
C ALA A 61 0.68 43.95 18.65
N ALA A 62 1.24 42.76 18.87
CA ALA A 62 2.34 42.46 19.79
C ALA A 62 3.11 41.22 19.30
N PRO A 63 4.39 41.02 19.69
CA PRO A 63 5.46 40.57 18.81
C PRO A 63 5.50 39.06 18.53
N ALA A 64 6.11 38.71 17.40
CA ALA A 64 6.28 37.36 16.89
C ALA A 64 6.96 36.42 17.91
N ALA A 65 6.21 35.40 18.33
CA ALA A 65 6.74 34.21 18.97
C ALA A 65 7.27 33.24 17.90
N PRO A 66 8.31 32.46 18.18
CA PRO A 66 8.97 31.61 17.19
C PRO A 66 7.99 30.59 16.63
N VAL A 67 8.03 30.44 15.31
CA VAL A 67 7.29 29.42 14.57
C VAL A 67 7.75 28.06 15.08
N SER A 68 6.95 27.44 15.94
CA SER A 68 7.07 26.02 16.23
C SER A 68 6.89 25.30 14.90
N ALA A 69 7.94 24.64 14.43
CA ALA A 69 7.85 23.73 13.30
C ALA A 69 6.70 22.77 13.55
N ALA A 70 5.67 22.84 12.70
CA ALA A 70 4.64 21.81 12.66
C ALA A 70 5.34 20.46 12.40
N PRO A 71 4.91 19.37 13.07
CA PRO A 71 5.45 18.06 12.78
C PRO A 71 5.28 17.79 11.29
N ALA A 72 6.35 17.38 10.62
CA ALA A 72 6.26 16.90 9.25
C ALA A 72 5.15 15.85 9.19
N ALA A 73 4.15 16.07 8.34
CA ALA A 73 3.13 15.07 8.07
C ALA A 73 3.82 13.73 7.74
N PRO A 74 3.34 12.59 8.25
CA PRO A 74 3.97 11.31 8.00
C PRO A 74 4.03 11.11 6.48
N VAL A 75 5.25 11.10 5.94
CA VAL A 75 5.49 10.74 4.54
C VAL A 75 4.92 9.34 4.39
N SER A 76 4.04 9.15 3.40
CA SER A 76 3.51 7.82 3.14
C SER A 76 4.70 6.88 2.93
N ALA A 77 4.66 5.67 3.50
CA ALA A 77 5.82 4.76 3.46
C ALA A 77 6.33 4.49 2.03
N LYS A 78 5.45 4.65 1.04
CA LYS A 78 5.74 4.54 -0.40
C LYS A 78 6.60 5.68 -0.95
N GLU A 79 6.48 6.88 -0.39
CA GLU A 79 7.21 8.08 -0.79
C GLU A 79 8.48 8.31 0.06
N HIS A 80 8.73 7.43 1.03
CA HIS A 80 9.86 7.60 1.93
C HIS A 80 11.19 7.43 1.17
N PRO A 81 12.15 8.37 1.27
CA PRO A 81 13.40 8.31 0.53
C PRO A 81 14.25 7.10 0.94
N GLY A 82 14.01 6.56 2.14
CA GLY A 82 14.58 5.34 2.73
C GLY A 82 13.88 4.02 2.36
N ALA A 83 12.75 4.06 1.64
CA ALA A 83 11.94 2.87 1.38
C ALA A 83 12.69 1.83 0.53
N VAL A 84 12.56 0.57 0.91
CA VAL A 84 13.00 -0.58 0.13
C VAL A 84 11.77 -1.19 -0.56
N PRO A 85 11.56 -0.93 -1.85
CA PRO A 85 10.40 -1.45 -2.57
C PRO A 85 10.58 -2.93 -2.92
N SER A 86 9.47 -3.64 -3.03
CA SER A 86 9.46 -5.00 -3.57
C SER A 86 9.79 -5.00 -5.07
N PRO A 87 10.74 -5.81 -5.54
CA PRO A 87 11.06 -5.92 -6.96
C PRO A 87 10.12 -6.86 -7.72
N MET A 88 9.20 -7.56 -7.03
CA MET A 88 8.31 -8.54 -7.64
C MET A 88 7.01 -8.71 -6.83
N VAL A 89 6.02 -9.38 -7.43
CA VAL A 89 4.81 -9.82 -6.71
C VAL A 89 5.10 -11.18 -6.06
N GLY A 90 4.69 -11.36 -4.81
CA GLY A 90 4.89 -12.62 -4.11
C GLY A 90 4.46 -12.57 -2.65
N THR A 91 5.03 -13.46 -1.84
CA THR A 91 4.79 -13.52 -0.39
C THR A 91 6.06 -13.16 0.36
N ALA A 92 5.99 -12.15 1.22
CA ALA A 92 7.11 -11.68 2.04
C ALA A 92 7.39 -12.61 3.22
N TYR A 93 8.67 -12.87 3.48
CA TYR A 93 9.14 -13.55 4.68
C TYR A 93 10.32 -12.82 5.28
N ARG A 94 10.20 -12.44 6.55
CA ARG A 94 11.25 -11.79 7.34
C ARG A 94 12.31 -12.78 7.80
N ARG A 95 12.04 -14.08 7.71
CA ARG A 95 12.89 -15.17 8.18
C ARG A 95 13.25 -16.15 7.06
N PRO A 96 14.44 -16.79 7.10
CA PRO A 96 14.81 -17.82 6.14
C PRO A 96 14.05 -19.14 6.34
N SER A 97 13.50 -19.37 7.53
CA SER A 97 12.63 -20.50 7.86
C SER A 97 11.75 -20.15 9.07
N PRO A 98 10.65 -20.88 9.34
CA PRO A 98 9.71 -20.56 10.41
C PRO A 98 10.35 -20.45 11.81
N ASP A 99 11.35 -21.29 12.09
CA ASP A 99 12.02 -21.37 13.40
C ASP A 99 13.29 -20.52 13.50
N ALA A 100 13.69 -19.86 12.40
CA ALA A 100 14.87 -19.01 12.38
C ALA A 100 14.58 -17.60 12.92
N LYS A 101 15.65 -16.85 13.22
CA LYS A 101 15.55 -15.42 13.53
C LYS A 101 15.30 -14.61 12.25
N PRO A 102 14.64 -13.45 12.34
CA PRO A 102 14.53 -12.54 11.21
C PRO A 102 15.91 -12.15 10.66
N PHE A 103 15.98 -11.87 9.36
CA PHE A 103 17.21 -11.37 8.75
C PHE A 103 17.68 -10.08 9.44
N VAL A 104 16.72 -9.18 9.71
CA VAL A 104 16.94 -7.90 10.37
C VAL A 104 15.80 -7.54 11.31
N GLU A 105 16.11 -6.71 12.30
CA GLU A 105 15.16 -6.12 13.24
C GLU A 105 15.24 -4.59 13.19
N ILE A 106 14.21 -3.93 13.70
CA ILE A 106 14.22 -2.46 13.83
C ILE A 106 15.39 -2.06 14.74
N GLY A 107 16.19 -1.09 14.30
CA GLY A 107 17.42 -0.63 14.93
C GLY A 107 18.68 -1.37 14.47
N ALA A 108 18.56 -2.44 13.66
CA ALA A 108 19.72 -3.12 13.11
C ALA A 108 20.44 -2.26 12.06
N ARG A 109 21.78 -2.31 12.06
CA ARG A 109 22.62 -1.72 11.01
C ARG A 109 22.83 -2.74 9.90
N VAL A 110 22.66 -2.30 8.66
CA VAL A 110 22.81 -3.13 7.46
C VAL A 110 23.80 -2.51 6.48
N GLU A 111 24.44 -3.35 5.67
CA GLU A 111 25.29 -2.93 4.55
C GLU A 111 24.57 -3.07 3.20
N ALA A 112 25.03 -2.32 2.18
CA ALA A 112 24.50 -2.48 0.83
C ALA A 112 24.77 -3.91 0.32
N GLY A 113 23.73 -4.58 -0.17
CA GLY A 113 23.80 -5.98 -0.61
C GLY A 113 23.52 -7.00 0.51
N GLU A 114 23.36 -6.57 1.77
CA GLU A 114 22.99 -7.47 2.86
C GLU A 114 21.55 -7.98 2.70
N LYS A 115 21.30 -9.24 3.01
CA LYS A 115 19.97 -9.87 2.88
C LYS A 115 19.07 -9.38 4.01
N VAL A 116 17.90 -8.84 3.66
CA VAL A 116 16.97 -8.24 4.62
C VAL A 116 15.59 -8.89 4.62
N LEU A 117 15.21 -9.57 3.55
CA LEU A 117 13.91 -10.21 3.40
C LEU A 117 13.98 -11.33 2.34
N LEU A 118 13.01 -12.25 2.34
CA LEU A 118 12.73 -13.15 1.23
C LEU A 118 11.37 -12.80 0.61
N ILE A 119 11.25 -13.01 -0.69
CA ILE A 119 9.96 -13.03 -1.39
C ILE A 119 9.81 -14.36 -2.10
N GLU A 120 8.75 -15.08 -1.75
CA GLU A 120 8.34 -16.28 -2.46
C GLU A 120 7.50 -15.90 -3.68
N ALA A 121 7.98 -16.26 -4.87
CA ALA A 121 7.24 -16.13 -6.11
C ALA A 121 7.36 -17.44 -6.90
N MET A 122 6.22 -18.03 -7.28
CA MET A 122 6.17 -19.28 -8.05
C MET A 122 7.01 -20.43 -7.42
N LYS A 123 6.89 -20.64 -6.10
CA LYS A 123 7.65 -21.64 -5.31
C LYS A 123 9.16 -21.42 -5.26
N THR A 124 9.65 -20.25 -5.68
CA THR A 124 11.05 -19.85 -5.56
C THR A 124 11.18 -18.76 -4.51
N PHE A 125 12.12 -18.91 -3.59
CA PHE A 125 12.45 -17.87 -2.60
C PHE A 125 13.55 -16.97 -3.16
N ASN A 126 13.21 -15.72 -3.41
CA ASN A 126 14.14 -14.71 -3.91
C ASN A 126 14.62 -13.82 -2.76
N GLU A 127 15.93 -13.62 -2.69
CA GLU A 127 16.56 -12.78 -1.68
C GLU A 127 16.38 -11.31 -2.02
N ILE A 128 15.89 -10.54 -1.04
CA ILE A 128 15.85 -9.09 -1.10
C ILE A 128 17.03 -8.56 -0.31
N VAL A 129 17.81 -7.71 -0.97
CA VAL A 129 19.01 -7.11 -0.40
C VAL A 129 18.82 -5.63 -0.13
N ALA A 130 19.52 -5.11 0.87
CA ALA A 130 19.52 -3.68 1.17
C ALA A 130 20.16 -2.89 0.01
N PRO A 131 19.49 -1.88 -0.56
CA PRO A 131 20.05 -1.09 -1.66
C PRO A 131 21.15 -0.13 -1.22
N ARG A 132 21.26 0.14 0.09
CA ARG A 132 22.27 1.02 0.71
C ARG A 132 22.58 0.54 2.12
N ALA A 133 23.71 0.99 2.66
CA ALA A 133 23.99 0.85 4.08
C ALA A 133 23.16 1.85 4.91
N GLY A 134 22.77 1.46 6.12
CA GLY A 134 21.98 2.30 7.02
C GLY A 134 21.45 1.54 8.23
N ILE A 135 20.46 2.13 8.91
CA ILE A 135 19.72 1.55 10.04
C ILE A 135 18.30 1.24 9.60
N VAL A 136 17.80 0.05 9.94
CA VAL A 136 16.40 -0.33 9.70
C VAL A 136 15.52 0.42 10.70
N THR A 137 14.69 1.35 10.25
CA THR A 137 13.82 2.16 11.13
C THR A 137 12.38 1.66 11.16
N ALA A 138 11.94 0.94 10.13
CA ALA A 138 10.63 0.33 10.09
C ALA A 138 10.65 -0.95 9.24
N VAL A 139 9.90 -1.96 9.66
CA VAL A 139 9.55 -3.14 8.84
C VAL A 139 8.04 -3.07 8.60
N LEU A 140 7.63 -3.08 7.34
CA LEU A 140 6.26 -2.76 6.92
C LEU A 140 5.47 -4.00 6.49
N VAL A 141 6.10 -5.17 6.54
CA VAL A 141 5.53 -6.45 6.13
C VAL A 141 5.68 -7.50 7.22
N GLU A 142 4.75 -8.45 7.25
CA GLU A 142 4.75 -9.62 8.12
C GLU A 142 5.18 -10.89 7.38
N ASP A 143 5.56 -11.94 8.13
CA ASP A 143 5.83 -13.26 7.53
C ASP A 143 4.54 -13.84 6.93
N GLY A 144 4.61 -14.24 5.66
CA GLY A 144 3.46 -14.79 4.94
C GLY A 144 2.54 -13.73 4.32
N GLN A 145 2.91 -12.45 4.39
CA GLN A 145 2.10 -11.38 3.81
C GLN A 145 2.27 -11.30 2.28
N PRO A 146 1.18 -11.26 1.49
CA PRO A 146 1.24 -10.96 0.07
C PRO A 146 1.75 -9.54 -0.17
N VAL A 147 2.65 -9.37 -1.15
CA VAL A 147 3.21 -8.07 -1.53
C VAL A 147 3.17 -7.86 -3.04
N GLU A 148 2.97 -6.62 -3.45
CA GLU A 148 2.94 -6.20 -4.84
C GLU A 148 4.28 -5.59 -5.30
N TYR A 149 4.46 -5.49 -6.62
CA TYR A 149 5.60 -4.77 -7.18
C TYR A 149 5.60 -3.30 -6.75
N GLY A 150 6.74 -2.83 -6.24
CA GLY A 150 6.90 -1.45 -5.77
C GLY A 150 6.29 -1.17 -4.40
N GLU A 151 5.70 -2.17 -3.73
CA GLU A 151 5.21 -2.04 -2.37
C GLU A 151 6.39 -1.85 -1.39
N PRO A 152 6.35 -0.87 -0.47
CA PRO A 152 7.45 -0.64 0.47
C PRO A 152 7.49 -1.76 1.52
N LEU A 153 8.62 -2.45 1.60
CA LEU A 153 8.83 -3.58 2.52
C LEU A 153 9.38 -3.14 3.88
N MET A 154 10.27 -2.16 3.87
CA MET A 154 10.93 -1.59 5.04
C MET A 154 11.54 -0.22 4.74
N ILE A 155 12.02 0.46 5.77
CA ILE A 155 12.71 1.74 5.68
C ILE A 155 14.13 1.60 6.23
N ILE A 156 15.11 2.06 5.45
CA ILE A 156 16.53 2.11 5.82
C ILE A 156 17.02 3.57 5.72
N GLU A 157 17.60 4.08 6.81
CA GLU A 157 18.15 5.45 6.93
C GLU A 157 19.64 5.49 7.25
#